data_AF-A0A7W1DZG5-F1
#
_entry.id   AF-A0A7W1DZG5-F1
#
_cell.length_a   1.000
_cell.length_b   1.000
_cell.length_c   1.000
_cell.angle_alpha   90.00
_cell.angle_beta   90.00
_cell.angle_gamma   90.00
#
_symmetry.space_group_name_H-M   'P 1'
#
loop_
_entity.id
_entity.type
_entity.pdbx_description
1 polymer ?
#
loop_
_entity_poly.entity_id
_entity_poly.type
_entity_poly.pdbx_seq_one_letter_code
_entity_poly.pdbx_strand_id
1 'polypeptide(L)'
;MPAPAATTDLYAVPATIDIPYLNRVFLALDHINGDATRLIVANRRITPEAANLLRSIHTDDEFVIQAEIWNDDIDRGLTKLKPAPGDLETNVVRLLDRRPDCVAVEVDRDYSPALVVGKPPVRTIISLVPGGVEPNHTGWVMALEGTKANKCAA
;
A
#
# COMPACT_ATOMS: atom_id res chain seq x y z
N MET A 1 -33.59 -25.97 -6.81
CA MET A 1 -32.32 -25.98 -6.04
C MET A 1 -31.84 -24.55 -5.95
N PRO A 2 -31.53 -23.99 -4.77
CA PRO A 2 -30.89 -22.68 -4.69
C PRO A 2 -29.47 -22.80 -5.26
N ALA A 3 -29.09 -21.86 -6.13
CA ALA A 3 -27.75 -21.81 -6.70
C ALA A 3 -26.72 -21.51 -5.59
N PRO A 4 -25.51 -22.12 -5.62
CA PRO A 4 -24.46 -21.74 -4.70
C PRO A 4 -24.12 -20.26 -4.93
N ALA A 5 -24.13 -19.47 -3.85
CA ALA A 5 -23.60 -18.12 -3.89
C ALA A 5 -22.12 -18.23 -4.24
N ALA A 6 -21.75 -17.86 -5.47
CA ALA A 6 -20.36 -17.65 -5.80
C ALA A 6 -19.90 -16.45 -4.97
N THR A 7 -19.12 -16.71 -3.92
CA THR A 7 -18.31 -15.67 -3.28
C THR A 7 -17.41 -15.13 -4.38
N THR A 8 -17.80 -13.99 -4.96
CA THR A 8 -17.01 -13.31 -5.98
C THR A 8 -15.82 -12.73 -5.24
N ASP A 9 -14.69 -13.42 -5.30
CA ASP A 9 -13.43 -12.91 -4.78
C ASP A 9 -13.16 -11.54 -5.43
N LEU A 10 -13.22 -10.48 -4.62
CA LEU A 10 -13.12 -9.09 -5.08
C LEU A 10 -11.73 -8.76 -5.64
N TYR A 11 -10.74 -9.60 -5.33
CA TYR A 11 -9.33 -9.42 -5.69
C TYR A 11 -8.82 -10.46 -6.69
N ALA A 12 -9.69 -11.39 -7.13
CA ALA A 12 -9.36 -12.31 -8.21
C ALA A 12 -8.81 -11.55 -9.41
N VAL A 13 -7.58 -11.89 -9.83
CA VAL A 13 -6.87 -11.18 -10.90
C VAL A 13 -7.67 -11.34 -12.21
N PRO A 14 -8.20 -10.25 -12.78
CA PRO A 14 -8.97 -10.32 -14.01
C PRO A 14 -8.06 -10.61 -15.21
N ALA A 15 -8.63 -11.16 -16.28
CA ALA A 15 -7.92 -11.34 -17.55
C ALA A 15 -7.37 -10.02 -18.13
N THR A 16 -7.94 -8.88 -17.72
CA THR A 16 -7.45 -7.54 -18.04
C THR A 16 -7.37 -6.72 -16.76
N ILE A 17 -6.14 -6.40 -16.35
CA ILE A 17 -5.89 -5.52 -15.21
C ILE A 17 -6.22 -4.07 -15.63
N ASP A 18 -7.17 -3.46 -14.93
CA ASP A 18 -7.66 -2.12 -15.19
C ASP A 18 -7.57 -1.20 -13.95
N ILE A 19 -7.85 0.08 -14.15
CA ILE A 19 -7.79 1.10 -13.09
C ILE A 19 -8.79 0.80 -11.96
N PRO A 20 -10.08 0.48 -12.24
CA PRO A 20 -11.03 0.13 -11.18
C PRO A 20 -10.59 -1.05 -10.32
N TYR A 21 -10.00 -2.10 -10.91
CA TYR A 21 -9.44 -3.22 -10.17
C TYR A 21 -8.32 -2.77 -9.24
N LEU A 22 -7.35 -2.02 -9.76
CA LEU A 22 -6.20 -1.58 -8.97
C LEU A 22 -6.58 -0.58 -7.87
N ASN A 23 -7.57 0.28 -8.09
CA ASN A 23 -8.09 1.14 -7.03
C ASN A 23 -8.70 0.32 -5.87
N ARG A 24 -9.33 -0.83 -6.15
CA ARG A 24 -9.79 -1.75 -5.08
C ARG A 24 -8.62 -2.39 -4.35
N VAL A 25 -7.58 -2.81 -5.07
CA VAL A 25 -6.34 -3.33 -4.48
C VAL A 25 -5.71 -2.28 -3.56
N PHE A 26 -5.51 -1.06 -4.04
CA PHE A 26 -4.93 0.03 -3.26
C PHE A 26 -5.78 0.40 -2.04
N LEU A 27 -7.11 0.43 -2.15
CA LEU A 27 -7.98 0.67 -1.00
C LEU A 27 -7.72 -0.33 0.14
N ALA A 28 -7.51 -1.60 -0.19
CA ALA A 28 -7.19 -2.62 0.81
C ALA A 28 -5.77 -2.48 1.37
N LEU A 29 -4.78 -2.21 0.51
CA LEU A 29 -3.39 -1.99 0.95
C LEU A 29 -3.25 -0.74 1.83
N ASP A 30 -3.95 0.34 1.47
CA ASP A 30 -3.98 1.60 2.21
C ASP A 30 -4.57 1.42 3.61
N HIS A 31 -5.61 0.58 3.74
CA HIS A 31 -6.19 0.23 5.03
C HIS A 31 -5.19 -0.50 5.94
N ILE A 32 -4.51 -1.53 5.40
CA ILE A 32 -3.48 -2.28 6.14
C ILE A 32 -2.32 -1.35 6.53
N ASN A 33 -1.89 -0.47 5.63
CA ASN A 33 -0.86 0.51 5.92
C ASN A 33 -1.31 1.52 7.00
N GLY A 34 -2.57 1.94 6.97
CA GLY A 34 -3.17 2.77 8.01
C GLY A 34 -3.17 2.10 9.38
N ASP A 35 -3.50 0.81 9.46
CA ASP A 35 -3.45 0.04 10.70
C ASP A 35 -2.04 -0.04 11.26
N ALA A 36 -1.05 -0.34 10.41
CA ALA A 36 0.36 -0.30 10.79
C ALA A 36 0.77 1.09 11.31
N THR A 37 0.35 2.14 10.61
CA THR A 37 0.63 3.54 10.97
C THR A 37 0.04 3.90 12.33
N ARG A 38 -1.21 3.50 12.62
CA ARG A 38 -1.85 3.71 13.93
C ARG A 38 -1.10 3.00 15.04
N LEU A 39 -0.68 1.75 14.82
CA LEU A 39 0.11 0.99 15.79
C LEU A 39 1.46 1.68 16.07
N ILE A 40 2.15 2.15 15.04
CA ILE A 40 3.44 2.83 15.18
C ILE A 40 3.27 4.15 15.94
N VAL A 41 2.25 4.96 15.60
CA VAL A 41 1.99 6.22 16.29
C VAL A 41 1.62 6.00 17.76
N ALA A 42 0.75 5.04 18.05
CA ALA A 42 0.34 4.73 19.41
C ALA A 42 1.49 4.24 20.29
N ASN A 43 2.41 3.43 19.73
CA ASN A 43 3.50 2.81 20.47
C ASN A 43 4.83 3.58 20.38
N ARG A 44 4.94 4.57 19.49
CA ARG A 44 6.15 5.30 19.14
C ARG A 44 7.34 4.39 18.78
N ARG A 45 7.03 3.25 18.16
CA ARG A 45 8.00 2.24 17.69
C ARG A 45 7.32 1.29 16.71
N ILE A 46 8.11 0.61 15.87
CA ILE A 46 7.63 -0.50 15.06
C ILE A 46 7.44 -1.72 15.96
N THR A 47 6.19 -2.09 16.24
CA THR A 47 5.86 -3.31 16.99
C THR A 47 5.94 -4.54 16.07
N PRO A 48 6.03 -5.77 16.61
CA PRO A 48 5.95 -6.98 15.79
C PRO A 48 4.69 -7.06 14.92
N GLU A 49 3.56 -6.59 15.45
CA GLU A 49 2.29 -6.52 14.73
C GLU A 49 2.33 -5.50 13.59
N ALA A 50 2.83 -4.28 13.84
CA ALA A 50 3.01 -3.29 12.78
C ALA A 50 3.99 -3.77 11.70
N ALA A 51 5.08 -4.43 12.10
CA ALA A 51 6.02 -5.03 11.15
C ALA A 51 5.36 -6.13 10.30
N ASN A 52 4.47 -6.94 10.89
CA ASN A 52 3.73 -7.96 10.14
C ASN A 52 2.80 -7.34 9.10
N LEU A 53 2.08 -6.26 9.45
CA LEU A 53 1.24 -5.52 8.52
C LEU A 53 2.05 -4.85 7.40
N LEU A 54 3.19 -4.26 7.72
CA LEU A 54 4.06 -3.66 6.70
C LEU A 54 4.64 -4.72 5.75
N ARG A 55 5.05 -5.89 6.27
CA ARG A 55 5.51 -7.02 5.44
C ARG A 55 4.40 -7.65 4.61
N SER A 56 3.15 -7.59 5.05
CA SER A 56 2.06 -8.17 4.27
C SER A 56 1.77 -7.38 2.99
N ILE A 57 2.17 -6.10 2.92
CA ILE A 57 1.90 -5.20 1.78
C ILE A 57 3.14 -4.76 1.00
N HIS A 58 4.35 -5.12 1.45
CA HIS A 58 5.61 -4.80 0.77
C HIS A 58 6.42 -6.07 0.47
N THR A 59 7.25 -6.03 -0.57
CA THR A 59 8.33 -7.02 -0.72
C THR A 59 9.36 -6.88 0.41
N ASP A 60 10.21 -7.87 0.62
CA ASP A 60 11.25 -7.80 1.68
C ASP A 60 12.17 -6.58 1.50
N ASP A 61 12.59 -6.31 0.27
CA ASP A 61 13.46 -5.16 -0.05
C ASP A 61 12.75 -3.82 0.24
N GLU A 62 11.50 -3.69 -0.21
CA GLU A 62 10.72 -2.46 0.03
C GLU A 62 10.36 -2.31 1.52
N PHE A 63 10.10 -3.41 2.22
CA PHE A 63 9.86 -3.39 3.67
C PHE A 63 11.05 -2.81 4.43
N VAL A 64 12.29 -3.14 4.04
CA VAL A 64 13.50 -2.57 4.68
C VAL A 64 13.53 -1.05 4.52
N ILE A 65 13.25 -0.54 3.31
CA ILE A 65 13.20 0.90 3.02
C ILE A 65 12.11 1.57 3.87
N GLN A 66 10.91 1.00 3.91
CA GLN A 66 9.79 1.55 4.68
C GLN A 66 10.06 1.54 6.19
N ALA A 67 10.71 0.48 6.69
CA ALA A 67 11.10 0.41 8.10
C ALA A 67 12.15 1.47 8.47
N GLU A 68 13.11 1.76 7.59
CA GLU A 68 14.05 2.86 7.78
C GLU A 68 13.35 4.22 7.83
N ILE A 69 12.43 4.49 6.90
CA ILE A 69 11.63 5.72 6.89
C ILE A 69 10.84 5.86 8.21
N TRP A 70 10.24 4.78 8.69
CA TRP A 70 9.51 4.78 9.96
C TRP A 70 10.41 5.06 11.16
N ASN A 71 11.59 4.43 11.23
CA ASN A 71 12.54 4.69 12.31
C ASN A 71 13.00 6.16 12.31
N ASP A 72 13.29 6.72 11.14
CA ASP A 72 13.63 8.14 10.98
C ASP A 72 12.52 9.07 11.49
N ASP A 73 11.26 8.79 11.16
CA ASP A 73 10.13 9.59 11.64
C ASP A 73 9.86 9.39 13.14
N ILE A 74 10.10 8.18 13.69
CA ILE A 74 10.06 7.90 15.14
C ILE A 74 11.10 8.74 15.88
N ASP A 75 12.34 8.77 15.39
CA ASP A 75 13.45 9.53 15.97
C ASP A 75 13.19 11.04 15.93
N ARG A 76 12.49 11.51 14.88
CA ARG A 76 11.99 12.90 14.77
C ARG A 76 10.74 13.17 15.59
N GLY A 77 10.29 12.20 16.38
CA GLY A 77 9.18 12.33 17.32
C GLY A 77 7.79 12.31 16.69
N LEU A 78 7.65 11.80 15.45
CA LEU A 78 6.39 11.65 14.70
C LEU A 78 5.62 12.98 14.54
N THR A 79 6.32 14.11 14.54
CA THR A 79 5.74 15.47 14.60
C THR A 79 4.85 15.83 13.41
N LYS A 80 4.95 15.10 12.30
CA LYS A 80 4.15 15.32 11.09
C LYS A 80 2.84 14.54 11.08
N LEU A 81 2.67 13.53 11.94
CA LEU A 81 1.52 12.63 11.96
C LEU A 81 0.46 13.10 12.95
N LYS A 82 -0.81 12.90 12.60
CA LYS A 82 -1.91 13.11 13.54
C LYS A 82 -1.83 12.10 14.70
N PRO A 83 -2.37 12.42 15.89
CA PRO A 83 -2.45 11.46 17.00
C PRO A 83 -3.26 10.20 16.67
N ALA A 84 -4.29 10.33 15.82
CA ALA A 84 -5.08 9.24 15.28
C ALA A 84 -5.05 9.34 13.75
N PRO A 85 -4.01 8.82 13.10
CA PRO A 85 -3.87 8.92 11.65
C PRO A 85 -4.92 8.04 10.95
N GLY A 86 -5.60 8.63 9.96
CA GLY A 86 -6.47 7.88 9.05
C GLY A 86 -5.66 7.08 8.02
N ASP A 87 -6.37 6.34 7.19
CA ASP A 87 -5.79 5.65 6.04
C ASP A 87 -5.45 6.69 4.98
N LEU A 88 -4.24 6.61 4.41
CA LEU A 88 -3.93 7.42 3.23
C LEU A 88 -4.80 6.95 2.06
N GLU A 89 -4.98 7.80 1.06
CA GLU A 89 -5.78 7.44 -0.11
C GLU A 89 -4.92 7.40 -1.37
N THR A 90 -4.81 6.24 -2.00
CA THR A 90 -4.08 6.05 -3.24
C THR A 90 -5.06 5.93 -4.42
N ASN A 91 -4.94 6.84 -5.38
CA ASN A 91 -5.76 6.86 -6.59
C ASN A 91 -4.90 6.60 -7.84
N VAL A 92 -5.22 5.57 -8.62
CA VAL A 92 -4.50 5.27 -9.86
C VAL A 92 -4.83 6.31 -10.93
N VAL A 93 -3.79 7.04 -11.37
CA VAL A 93 -3.87 8.06 -12.42
C VAL A 93 -3.77 7.41 -13.79
N ARG A 94 -2.77 6.53 -13.98
CA ARG A 94 -2.58 5.79 -15.23
C ARG A 94 -1.75 4.53 -15.03
N LEU A 95 -1.98 3.59 -15.93
CA LEU A 95 -1.23 2.34 -16.03
C LEU A 95 0.03 2.53 -16.88
N LEU A 96 1.18 2.12 -16.36
CA LEU A 96 2.48 2.23 -17.01
C LEU A 96 2.94 0.90 -17.62
N ASP A 97 2.66 -0.20 -16.92
CA ASP A 97 2.90 -1.58 -17.37
C ASP A 97 1.85 -2.51 -16.72
N ARG A 98 1.48 -3.60 -17.41
CA ARG A 98 0.36 -4.48 -17.03
C ARG A 98 0.66 -5.93 -17.38
N ARG A 99 1.53 -6.57 -16.59
CA ARG A 99 1.82 -7.99 -16.72
C ARG A 99 1.26 -8.77 -15.53
N PRO A 100 0.90 -10.05 -15.69
CA PRO A 100 0.40 -10.85 -14.57
C PRO A 100 1.42 -10.99 -13.43
N ASP A 101 2.70 -10.88 -13.73
CA ASP A 101 3.82 -10.97 -12.78
C ASP A 101 4.27 -9.60 -12.24
N CYS A 102 3.84 -8.49 -12.84
CA CYS A 102 4.11 -7.15 -12.36
C CYS A 102 3.23 -6.09 -13.02
N VAL A 103 2.71 -5.17 -12.21
CA VAL A 103 1.93 -4.01 -12.65
C VAL A 103 2.62 -2.75 -12.18
N ALA A 104 2.91 -1.82 -13.09
CA ALA A 104 3.43 -0.50 -12.73
C ALA A 104 2.35 0.56 -12.98
N VAL A 105 2.10 1.39 -11.97
CA VAL A 105 1.10 2.46 -12.02
C VAL A 105 1.67 3.79 -11.57
N GLU A 106 1.20 4.86 -12.20
CA GLU A 106 1.30 6.19 -11.63
C GLU A 106 0.05 6.45 -10.77
N VAL A 107 0.27 6.91 -9.55
CA VAL A 107 -0.78 7.14 -8.56
C VAL A 107 -0.65 8.55 -7.97
N ASP A 108 -1.78 9.09 -7.51
CA ASP A 108 -1.83 10.23 -6.61
C ASP A 108 -2.11 9.71 -5.19
N ARG A 109 -1.20 9.97 -4.24
CA ARG A 109 -1.38 9.60 -2.83
C ARG A 109 -1.76 10.82 -2.00
N ASP A 110 -2.94 10.81 -1.41
CA ASP A 110 -3.37 11.80 -0.43
C ASP A 110 -3.02 11.34 0.99
N TYR A 111 -2.12 12.09 1.62
CA TYR A 111 -1.70 11.87 3.01
C TYR A 111 -2.46 12.76 4.00
N SER A 112 -3.40 13.58 3.54
CA SER A 112 -4.21 14.47 4.37
C SER A 112 -4.94 13.74 5.51
N PRO A 113 -5.36 12.47 5.41
CA PRO A 113 -5.93 11.74 6.53
C PRO A 113 -4.93 11.44 7.65
N ALA A 114 -3.65 11.23 7.31
CA ALA A 114 -2.60 10.81 8.24
C ALA A 114 -1.76 11.98 8.81
N LEU A 115 -1.57 13.07 8.06
CA LEU A 115 -0.65 14.16 8.41
C LEU A 115 -1.34 15.35 9.08
N VAL A 116 -0.65 16.01 10.04
CA VAL A 116 -1.14 17.23 10.72
C VAL A 116 -1.32 18.38 9.72
N VAL A 117 -0.39 18.50 8.77
CA VAL A 117 -0.49 19.47 7.67
C VAL A 117 -0.79 18.68 6.40
N GLY A 118 -2.00 18.89 5.86
CA GLY A 118 -2.38 18.34 4.57
C GLY A 118 -1.40 18.81 3.50
N LYS A 119 -0.68 17.87 2.88
CA LYS A 119 0.07 18.13 1.65
C LYS A 119 -0.86 17.85 0.47
N PRO A 120 -0.69 18.55 -0.67
CA PRO A 120 -1.37 18.13 -1.90
C PRO A 120 -1.01 16.67 -2.20
N PRO A 121 -1.89 15.93 -2.90
CA PRO A 121 -1.60 14.57 -3.31
C PRO A 121 -0.24 14.50 -4.00
N VAL A 122 0.58 13.55 -3.59
CA VAL A 122 1.92 13.36 -4.15
C VAL A 122 1.81 12.35 -5.27
N ARG A 123 2.24 12.75 -6.46
CA ARG A 123 2.33 11.85 -7.61
C ARG A 123 3.56 10.96 -7.48
N THR A 124 3.35 9.65 -7.51
CA THR A 124 4.43 8.65 -7.40
C THR A 124 4.15 7.47 -8.33
N ILE A 125 5.15 6.63 -8.54
CA ILE A 125 5.01 5.36 -9.26
C ILE A 125 5.09 4.24 -8.23
N ILE A 126 4.14 3.31 -8.32
CA ILE A 126 4.13 2.08 -7.52
C ILE A 126 4.19 0.89 -8.48
N SER A 127 5.09 -0.05 -8.17
CA SER A 127 5.11 -1.38 -8.80
C SER A 127 4.47 -2.39 -7.85
N LEU A 128 3.48 -3.12 -8.34
CA LEU A 128 2.84 -4.23 -7.64
C LEU A 128 3.34 -5.54 -8.25
N VAL A 129 3.67 -6.52 -7.41
CA VAL A 129 4.01 -7.89 -7.81
C VAL A 129 3.11 -8.89 -7.08
N PRO A 130 2.87 -10.09 -7.63
CA PRO A 130 2.12 -11.12 -6.94
C PRO A 130 2.75 -11.48 -5.59
N GLY A 131 1.92 -11.56 -4.56
CA GLY A 131 2.38 -11.88 -3.21
C GLY A 131 1.35 -11.52 -2.16
N GLY A 132 1.84 -11.31 -0.94
CA GLY A 132 1.00 -11.02 0.21
C GLY A 132 0.81 -12.25 1.07
N VAL A 133 0.84 -12.02 2.36
CA VAL A 133 0.45 -12.97 3.40
C VAL A 133 -0.62 -12.31 4.24
N GLU A 134 -1.42 -13.10 4.95
CA GLU A 134 -2.41 -12.58 5.89
C GLU A 134 -1.83 -11.45 6.77
N PRO A 135 -2.52 -10.28 6.87
CA PRO A 135 -3.91 -10.02 6.46
C PRO A 135 -4.10 -9.47 5.03
N ASN A 136 -3.07 -9.48 4.17
CA ASN A 136 -3.22 -9.02 2.79
C ASN A 136 -3.82 -10.11 1.90
N HIS A 137 -5.11 -9.96 1.59
CA HIS A 137 -5.85 -10.86 0.71
C HIS A 137 -5.88 -10.41 -0.76
N THR A 138 -5.20 -9.32 -1.13
CA THR A 138 -5.30 -8.74 -2.48
C THR A 138 -4.57 -9.55 -3.54
N GLY A 139 -3.64 -10.41 -3.14
CA GLY A 139 -2.72 -11.11 -4.03
C GLY A 139 -1.58 -10.24 -4.57
N TRP A 140 -1.46 -8.98 -4.10
CA TRP A 140 -0.46 -8.01 -4.55
C TRP A 140 0.30 -7.41 -3.38
N VAL A 141 1.61 -7.18 -3.57
CA VAL A 141 2.45 -6.37 -2.67
C VAL A 141 3.17 -5.29 -3.45
N MET A 142 3.47 -4.18 -2.78
CA MET A 142 4.28 -3.09 -3.31
C MET A 142 5.75 -3.51 -3.34
N ALA A 143 6.30 -3.62 -4.54
CA ALA A 143 7.70 -3.96 -4.74
C ALA A 143 8.63 -2.76 -4.79
N LEU A 144 8.10 -1.61 -5.23
CA LEU A 144 8.81 -0.35 -5.33
C LEU A 144 7.83 0.81 -5.20
N GLU A 145 8.23 1.82 -4.43
CA GLU A 145 7.56 3.12 -4.40
C GLU A 145 8.55 4.26 -4.71
N GLY A 146 8.25 5.10 -5.72
CA GLY A 146 9.03 6.30 -5.95
C GLY A 146 8.84 6.98 -7.31
N THR A 147 9.54 8.11 -7.51
CA THR A 147 9.43 8.93 -8.75
C THR A 147 10.18 8.36 -9.95
N LYS A 148 11.03 7.35 -9.73
CA LYS A 148 11.82 6.64 -10.75
C LYS A 148 11.73 5.13 -10.59
N ALA A 149 10.58 4.61 -10.15
CA ALA A 149 10.42 3.16 -10.08
C ALA A 149 10.79 2.58 -11.45
N ASN A 150 11.86 1.78 -11.50
CA ASN A 150 12.26 1.07 -12.71
C ASN A 150 11.13 0.08 -12.96
N LYS A 151 10.26 0.45 -13.90
CA LYS A 151 9.09 -0.32 -14.32
C LYS A 151 9.49 -1.78 -14.40
N CYS A 152 8.64 -2.65 -13.83
CA CYS A 152 8.69 -4.10 -13.92
C CYS A 152 9.94 -4.57 -14.68
N ALA A 153 11.08 -4.65 -13.99
CA ALA A 153 12.34 -4.99 -14.65
C ALA A 153 12.17 -6.40 -15.24
N ALA A 154 12.51 -6.55 -16.52
CA ALA A 154 12.51 -7.85 -17.20
C ALA A 154 13.72 -8.68 -16.77
#